data_AF-A0A3A9ZNV8-F1
#
_entry.id   AF-A0A3A9ZNV8-F1
#
_cell.length_a   1.000
_cell.length_b   1.000
_cell.length_c   1.000
_cell.angle_alpha   90.00
_cell.angle_beta   90.00
_cell.angle_gamma   90.00
#
_symmetry.space_group_name_H-M   'P 1'
#
loop_
_entity.id
_entity.type
_entity.pdbx_description
1 polymer ?
#
loop_
_entity_poly.entity_id
_entity_poly.type
_entity_poly.pdbx_seq_one_letter_code
_entity_poly.pdbx_strand_id
1 'polypeptide(L)'
;MRPEVSALRRGLGEPDPHGRLTLCRTGIGPRRARSAAAHRPAGDAPVAVAGIGGALAPDLATGDVVVASVVRADPLAPDAPAGEVRMPGADLLAAALRRRGLRVHVGPVVSSDRLVDGADRDRLAASGALVADLESAWLLAGCGDRPTACVRVVADTAGGSLYHPATLRRVRAALRVLPVVAAALTEWAAVAGSVHHLLLAAPRSFCAGVERAIAVVEQALERHGPPVYVRKEIVHNARVVADLRARGAVFVNELDEVPDGALTVFSAHGVSPAVRQEATDRRLPVIDATCPLVTKVHAEARRFAGRGDTVLLIGHPGHEETDGTLGEAPDRIRLVPDPAAAETVQVDDPERVSYLVQTTLAMDEAAGILDTLRRRFPALAGPGSDDICYATTNRQRAITAVAARADVVLVIGSTNSSNSRRLVEVAERAGARAHLIDGVGDIDLRWLVGAATVGITAGASAPPGLVDEVVAALGALGAREVSEHTAAVEDVVFTLPKEVRQP
;
A
#
# COMPACT_ATOMS: atom_id res chain seq x y z
N MET A 1 18.91 -17.49 -35.38
CA MET A 1 18.65 -17.39 -33.92
C MET A 1 17.29 -16.73 -33.73
N ARG A 2 16.35 -17.29 -32.96
CA ARG A 2 15.05 -16.61 -32.78
C ARG A 2 15.27 -15.28 -32.03
N PRO A 3 14.73 -14.17 -32.52
CA PRO A 3 15.12 -12.84 -32.07
C PRO A 3 14.75 -12.58 -30.61
N GLU A 4 13.69 -13.20 -30.08
CA GLU A 4 13.24 -13.05 -28.68
C GLU A 4 14.26 -13.59 -27.67
N VAL A 5 14.74 -14.83 -27.86
CA VAL A 5 15.75 -15.43 -26.97
C VAL A 5 17.05 -14.61 -26.99
N SER A 6 17.46 -14.14 -28.17
CA SER A 6 18.62 -13.24 -28.28
C SER A 6 18.39 -11.92 -27.56
N ALA A 7 17.18 -11.36 -27.63
CA ALA A 7 16.83 -10.12 -26.95
C ALA A 7 16.78 -10.27 -25.43
N LEU A 8 16.13 -11.31 -24.91
CA LEU A 8 16.13 -11.63 -23.49
C LEU A 8 17.55 -11.83 -22.97
N ARG A 9 18.38 -12.60 -23.69
CA ARG A 9 19.78 -12.85 -23.31
C ARG A 9 20.60 -11.56 -23.17
N ARG A 10 20.37 -10.56 -24.02
CA ARG A 10 21.05 -9.25 -23.88
C ARG A 10 20.72 -8.54 -22.56
N GLY A 11 19.54 -8.75 -22.00
CA GLY A 11 19.12 -8.16 -20.74
C GLY A 11 19.55 -8.95 -19.50
N LEU A 12 19.83 -10.25 -19.64
CA LEU A 12 20.27 -11.11 -18.53
C LEU A 12 21.76 -10.93 -18.17
N GLY A 13 22.56 -10.24 -19.00
CA GLY A 13 24.00 -10.09 -18.80
C GLY A 13 24.81 -11.34 -19.17
N GLU A 14 26.06 -11.42 -18.69
CA GLU A 14 26.86 -12.65 -18.78
C GLU A 14 26.26 -13.75 -17.90
N PRO A 15 26.39 -15.04 -18.28
CA PRO A 15 25.89 -16.13 -17.48
C PRO A 15 26.51 -16.08 -16.07
N ASP A 16 25.66 -15.91 -15.07
CA ASP A 16 26.01 -15.96 -13.66
C ASP A 16 26.90 -17.18 -13.38
N PRO A 17 28.13 -17.02 -12.84
CA PRO A 17 29.01 -18.14 -12.51
C PRO A 17 28.41 -19.11 -11.49
N HIS A 18 27.31 -18.74 -10.81
CA HIS A 18 26.57 -19.59 -9.88
C HIS A 18 25.34 -20.30 -10.48
N GLY A 19 25.05 -20.12 -11.78
CA GLY A 19 24.04 -20.92 -12.49
C GLY A 19 22.59 -20.71 -12.03
N ARG A 20 22.24 -19.57 -11.41
CA ARG A 20 20.92 -19.35 -10.78
C ARG A 20 19.76 -19.19 -11.77
N LEU A 21 20.01 -18.91 -13.05
CA LEU A 21 18.98 -18.69 -14.07
C LEU A 21 19.23 -19.55 -15.31
N THR A 22 18.24 -20.37 -15.68
CA THR A 22 18.28 -21.17 -16.92
C THR A 22 17.33 -20.58 -17.97
N LEU A 23 17.89 -19.96 -19.01
CA LEU A 23 17.11 -19.47 -20.15
C LEU A 23 16.83 -20.62 -21.14
N CYS A 24 15.59 -21.12 -21.16
CA CYS A 24 15.15 -22.16 -22.08
C CYS A 24 14.49 -21.58 -23.34
N ARG A 25 14.77 -22.19 -24.50
CA ARG A 25 14.10 -21.88 -25.77
C ARG A 25 12.98 -22.88 -26.01
N THR A 26 11.76 -22.38 -26.12
CA THR A 26 10.55 -23.21 -26.16
C THR A 26 10.04 -23.52 -27.57
N GLY A 27 10.18 -22.59 -28.52
CA GLY A 27 9.56 -22.71 -29.85
C GLY A 27 8.26 -21.92 -29.95
N ILE A 28 7.52 -22.05 -31.05
CA ILE A 28 6.19 -21.42 -31.24
C ILE A 28 5.20 -22.57 -31.37
N GLY A 29 4.05 -22.43 -30.70
CA GLY A 29 2.91 -23.32 -30.83
C GLY A 29 2.89 -24.48 -29.82
N PRO A 30 1.72 -25.14 -29.67
CA PRO A 30 1.43 -26.06 -28.58
C PRO A 30 2.40 -27.23 -28.47
N ARG A 31 2.74 -27.88 -29.60
CA ARG A 31 3.62 -29.06 -29.62
C ARG A 31 5.00 -28.76 -29.05
N ARG A 32 5.57 -27.62 -29.44
CA ARG A 32 6.91 -27.22 -28.99
C ARG A 32 6.88 -26.74 -27.55
N ALA A 33 5.84 -25.99 -27.18
CA ALA A 33 5.60 -25.57 -25.80
C ALA A 33 5.52 -26.77 -24.83
N ARG A 34 4.72 -27.79 -25.16
CA ARG A 34 4.62 -29.03 -24.37
C ARG A 34 5.96 -29.77 -24.27
N SER A 35 6.68 -29.88 -25.38
CA SER A 35 8.01 -30.49 -25.39
C SER A 35 8.98 -29.72 -24.48
N ALA A 36 8.99 -28.39 -24.51
CA ALA A 36 9.81 -27.58 -23.62
C ALA A 36 9.39 -27.71 -22.15
N ALA A 37 8.09 -27.71 -21.86
CA ALA A 37 7.55 -27.87 -20.51
C ALA A 37 7.97 -29.22 -19.88
N ALA A 38 8.10 -30.28 -20.68
CA ALA A 38 8.59 -31.59 -20.22
C ALA A 38 10.06 -31.57 -19.75
N HIS A 39 10.84 -30.56 -20.15
CA HIS A 39 12.23 -30.38 -19.71
C HIS A 39 12.36 -29.34 -18.58
N ARG A 40 11.24 -28.88 -18.00
CA ARG A 40 11.25 -27.97 -16.86
C ARG A 40 11.93 -28.64 -15.66
N PRO A 41 12.74 -27.91 -14.88
CA PRO A 41 13.30 -28.43 -13.64
C PRO A 41 12.21 -29.00 -12.71
N ALA A 42 12.49 -30.16 -12.13
CA ALA A 42 11.65 -30.76 -11.09
C ALA A 42 11.67 -29.91 -9.81
N GLY A 43 10.68 -30.12 -8.93
CA GLY A 43 10.55 -29.38 -7.67
C GLY A 43 9.94 -27.98 -7.84
N ASP A 44 10.23 -27.10 -6.88
CA ASP A 44 9.53 -25.81 -6.70
C ASP A 44 10.26 -24.62 -7.33
N ALA A 45 11.18 -24.88 -8.26
CA ALA A 45 11.94 -23.85 -8.94
C ALA A 45 11.00 -22.85 -9.64
N PRO A 46 11.15 -21.52 -9.42
CA PRO A 46 10.34 -20.51 -10.08
C PRO A 46 10.36 -20.60 -11.60
N VAL A 47 9.23 -20.30 -12.25
CA VAL A 47 9.10 -20.34 -13.72
C VAL A 47 8.58 -19.01 -14.24
N ALA A 48 9.35 -18.38 -15.13
CA ALA A 48 8.90 -17.21 -15.88
C ALA A 48 8.79 -17.53 -17.37
N VAL A 49 7.68 -17.12 -17.99
CA VAL A 49 7.49 -17.15 -19.45
C VAL A 49 7.52 -15.72 -19.96
N ALA A 50 8.40 -15.43 -20.92
CA ALA A 50 8.56 -14.09 -21.49
C ALA A 50 8.73 -14.15 -23.00
N GLY A 51 8.18 -13.17 -23.71
CA GLY A 51 8.21 -13.12 -25.17
C GLY A 51 7.27 -12.06 -25.72
N ILE A 52 6.91 -12.19 -26.99
CA ILE A 52 5.96 -11.28 -27.65
C ILE A 52 4.55 -11.87 -27.74
N GLY A 53 3.55 -11.01 -27.90
CA GLY A 53 2.16 -11.42 -28.16
C GLY A 53 1.41 -10.38 -28.98
N GLY A 54 0.24 -10.76 -29.49
CA GLY A 54 -0.65 -9.86 -30.23
C GLY A 54 -1.70 -9.22 -29.32
N ALA A 55 -1.91 -7.92 -29.43
CA ALA A 55 -2.92 -7.23 -28.64
C ALA A 55 -4.33 -7.63 -29.06
N LEU A 56 -5.17 -7.85 -28.05
CA LEU A 56 -6.62 -8.01 -28.19
C LEU A 56 -7.35 -6.75 -27.73
N ALA A 57 -6.83 -6.08 -26.70
CA ALA A 57 -7.39 -4.84 -26.18
C ALA A 57 -7.01 -3.62 -27.05
N PRO A 58 -7.95 -2.67 -27.28
CA PRO A 58 -7.76 -1.57 -28.24
C PRO A 58 -6.80 -0.48 -27.75
N ASP A 59 -6.56 -0.37 -26.45
CA ASP A 59 -5.71 0.64 -25.80
C ASP A 59 -4.23 0.25 -25.75
N LEU A 60 -3.90 -0.99 -26.14
CA LEU A 60 -2.54 -1.52 -26.19
C LEU A 60 -1.79 -1.04 -27.44
N ALA A 61 -0.62 -0.47 -27.21
CA ALA A 61 0.31 -0.06 -28.26
C ALA A 61 1.45 -1.06 -28.45
N THR A 62 2.08 -1.06 -29.63
CA THR A 62 3.32 -1.84 -29.85
C THR A 62 4.40 -1.43 -28.87
N GLY A 63 5.00 -2.40 -28.18
CA GLY A 63 6.01 -2.16 -27.15
C GLY A 63 5.44 -2.05 -25.73
N ASP A 64 4.11 -1.94 -25.57
CA ASP A 64 3.47 -2.10 -24.26
C ASP A 64 3.77 -3.50 -23.71
N VAL A 65 3.83 -3.61 -22.39
CA VAL A 65 4.08 -4.86 -21.68
C VAL A 65 2.82 -5.29 -20.97
N VAL A 66 2.46 -6.56 -21.11
CA VAL A 66 1.38 -7.19 -20.36
C VAL A 66 1.97 -8.23 -19.42
N VAL A 67 1.79 -8.02 -18.12
CA VAL A 67 2.04 -9.03 -17.10
C VAL A 67 0.74 -9.79 -16.89
N ALA A 68 0.77 -11.11 -17.07
CA ALA A 68 -0.45 -11.90 -16.97
C ALA A 68 -0.93 -11.93 -15.52
N SER A 69 -2.18 -11.52 -15.26
CA SER A 69 -2.86 -11.85 -14.00
C SER A 69 -3.36 -13.29 -14.00
N VAL A 70 -3.67 -13.80 -15.19
CA VAL A 70 -4.07 -15.18 -15.45
C VAL A 70 -3.64 -15.58 -16.85
N VAL A 71 -3.26 -16.84 -17.01
CA VAL A 71 -2.97 -17.47 -18.30
C VAL A 71 -3.93 -18.62 -18.53
N ARG A 72 -4.56 -18.66 -19.70
CA ARG A 72 -5.47 -19.75 -20.11
C ARG A 72 -5.30 -20.08 -21.59
N ALA A 73 -5.73 -21.28 -21.99
CA ALA A 73 -5.78 -21.63 -23.41
C ALA A 73 -7.10 -21.19 -24.05
N ASP A 74 -7.10 -20.94 -25.36
CA ASP A 74 -8.33 -20.82 -26.14
C ASP A 74 -9.09 -22.17 -26.03
N PRO A 75 -10.34 -22.18 -25.56
CA PRO A 75 -11.13 -23.41 -25.45
C PRO A 75 -11.31 -24.15 -26.78
N LEU A 76 -11.17 -23.46 -27.92
CA LEU A 76 -11.25 -24.08 -29.24
C LEU A 76 -9.91 -24.67 -29.73
N ALA A 77 -8.80 -24.43 -29.01
CA ALA A 77 -7.50 -24.97 -29.38
C ALA A 77 -7.44 -26.49 -29.13
N PRO A 78 -6.93 -27.30 -30.07
CA PRO A 78 -6.73 -28.73 -29.86
C PRO A 78 -5.74 -29.00 -28.71
N ASP A 79 -6.05 -29.99 -27.87
CA ASP A 79 -5.26 -30.33 -26.68
C ASP A 79 -4.98 -29.11 -25.76
N ALA A 80 -5.97 -28.22 -25.62
CA ALA A 80 -5.89 -27.10 -24.67
C ALA A 80 -5.71 -27.64 -23.24
N PRO A 81 -4.72 -27.16 -22.47
CA PRO A 81 -4.63 -27.51 -21.05
C PRO A 81 -5.89 -27.05 -20.33
N ALA A 82 -6.39 -27.90 -19.44
CA ALA A 82 -7.57 -27.58 -18.64
C ALA A 82 -7.23 -26.53 -17.56
N GLY A 83 -8.19 -25.64 -17.30
CA GLY A 83 -8.09 -24.63 -16.25
C GLY A 83 -7.28 -23.39 -16.63
N GLU A 84 -7.01 -22.57 -15.61
CA GLU A 84 -6.28 -21.32 -15.73
C GLU A 84 -5.14 -21.28 -14.71
N VAL A 85 -4.03 -20.64 -15.07
CA VAL A 85 -2.90 -20.41 -14.15
C VAL A 85 -2.97 -18.97 -13.68
N ARG A 86 -3.30 -18.76 -12.40
CA ARG A 86 -3.39 -17.43 -11.78
C ARG A 86 -2.02 -16.95 -11.28
N MET A 87 -1.78 -15.66 -11.39
CA MET A 87 -0.52 -15.02 -10.98
C MET A 87 -0.79 -13.91 -9.95
N PRO A 88 -1.06 -14.26 -8.68
CA PRO A 88 -1.35 -13.27 -7.64
C PRO A 88 -0.19 -12.26 -7.41
N GLY A 89 1.04 -12.62 -7.80
CA GLY A 89 2.21 -11.74 -7.76
C GLY A 89 2.41 -10.85 -8.99
N ALA A 90 1.45 -10.79 -9.92
CA ALA A 90 1.57 -10.03 -11.16
C ALA A 90 1.86 -8.54 -10.91
N ASP A 91 1.24 -7.94 -9.88
CA ASP A 91 1.43 -6.52 -9.57
C ASP A 91 2.83 -6.19 -9.07
N LEU A 92 3.51 -7.11 -8.37
CA LEU A 92 4.91 -6.93 -7.96
C LEU A 92 5.83 -6.82 -9.18
N LEU A 93 5.66 -7.72 -10.14
CA LEU A 93 6.45 -7.70 -11.37
C LEU A 93 6.08 -6.51 -12.26
N ALA A 94 4.79 -6.17 -12.33
CA ALA A 94 4.33 -5.01 -13.08
C ALA A 94 4.93 -3.71 -12.51
N ALA A 95 4.98 -3.58 -11.18
CA ALA A 95 5.64 -2.46 -10.52
C ALA A 95 7.14 -2.39 -10.84
N ALA A 96 7.85 -3.53 -10.80
CA ALA A 96 9.27 -3.59 -11.15
C ALA A 96 9.55 -3.18 -12.61
N LEU A 97 8.62 -3.49 -13.52
CA LEU A 97 8.68 -3.07 -14.93
C LEU A 97 8.32 -1.58 -15.12
N ARG A 98 7.32 -1.07 -14.39
CA ARG A 98 6.95 0.37 -14.42
C ARG A 98 8.07 1.26 -13.91
N ARG A 99 8.78 0.85 -12.84
CA ARG A 99 9.98 1.54 -12.33
C ARG A 99 11.11 1.65 -13.38
N ARG A 100 11.07 0.84 -14.44
CA ARG A 100 12.01 0.88 -15.58
C ARG A 100 11.49 1.70 -16.76
N GLY A 101 10.42 2.47 -16.57
CA GLY A 101 9.85 3.35 -17.59
C GLY A 101 9.02 2.63 -18.66
N LEU A 102 8.63 1.38 -18.43
CA LEU A 102 7.77 0.65 -19.36
C LEU A 102 6.29 0.98 -19.12
N ARG A 103 5.50 1.04 -20.19
CA ARG A 103 4.04 1.06 -20.11
C ARG A 103 3.54 -0.37 -19.87
N VAL A 104 3.02 -0.61 -18.67
CA VAL A 104 2.69 -1.96 -18.20
C VAL A 104 1.22 -2.08 -17.84
N HIS A 105 0.60 -3.12 -18.37
CA HIS A 105 -0.76 -3.55 -18.10
C HIS A 105 -0.76 -4.89 -17.38
N VAL A 106 -1.74 -5.11 -16.51
CA VAL A 106 -1.94 -6.38 -15.79
C VAL A 106 -3.29 -6.93 -16.21
N GLY A 107 -3.32 -8.16 -16.71
CA GLY A 107 -4.58 -8.75 -17.15
C GLY A 107 -4.45 -10.13 -17.80
N PRO A 108 -5.56 -10.70 -18.27
CA PRO A 108 -5.56 -12.07 -18.78
C PRO A 108 -4.78 -12.21 -20.10
N VAL A 109 -4.00 -13.28 -20.22
CA VAL A 109 -3.34 -13.73 -21.45
C VAL A 109 -3.97 -15.03 -21.90
N VAL A 110 -4.30 -15.12 -23.19
CA VAL A 110 -4.87 -16.33 -23.79
C VAL A 110 -3.90 -16.94 -24.81
N SER A 111 -3.70 -18.25 -24.77
CA SER A 111 -2.86 -18.96 -25.73
C SER A 111 -3.70 -19.71 -26.76
N SER A 112 -3.46 -19.45 -28.05
CA SER A 112 -4.09 -20.15 -29.17
C SER A 112 -3.11 -21.11 -29.85
N ASP A 113 -3.60 -22.09 -30.59
CA ASP A 113 -2.77 -23.01 -31.36
C ASP A 113 -2.27 -22.40 -32.68
N ARG A 114 -2.85 -21.27 -33.09
CA ARG A 114 -2.55 -20.55 -34.34
C ARG A 114 -2.59 -19.03 -34.13
N LEU A 115 -2.04 -18.30 -35.10
CA LEU A 115 -2.13 -16.83 -35.10
C LEU A 115 -3.60 -16.39 -35.15
N VAL A 116 -3.92 -15.38 -34.35
CA VAL A 116 -5.28 -14.92 -34.12
C VAL A 116 -5.54 -13.62 -34.89
N ASP A 117 -6.49 -13.65 -35.82
CA ASP A 117 -6.98 -12.51 -36.60
C ASP A 117 -8.52 -12.56 -36.78
N GLY A 118 -9.08 -11.47 -37.33
CA GLY A 118 -10.51 -11.35 -37.64
C GLY A 118 -11.44 -11.76 -36.50
N ALA A 119 -12.43 -12.60 -36.80
CA ALA A 119 -13.44 -13.03 -35.85
C ALA A 119 -12.88 -13.81 -34.65
N ASP A 120 -11.77 -14.54 -34.81
CA ASP A 120 -11.11 -15.23 -33.70
C ASP A 120 -10.51 -14.21 -32.72
N ARG A 121 -9.97 -13.10 -33.23
CA ARG A 121 -9.46 -11.99 -32.41
C ARG A 121 -10.57 -11.31 -31.61
N ASP A 122 -11.68 -10.98 -32.27
CA ASP A 122 -12.83 -10.33 -31.64
C ASP A 122 -13.43 -11.21 -30.53
N ARG A 123 -13.55 -12.53 -30.79
CA ARG A 123 -13.99 -13.50 -29.79
C ARG A 123 -13.08 -13.51 -28.56
N LEU A 124 -11.77 -13.61 -28.77
CA LEU A 124 -10.82 -13.66 -27.66
C LEU A 124 -10.76 -12.35 -26.89
N ALA A 125 -10.90 -11.19 -27.56
CA ALA A 125 -11.03 -9.90 -26.93
C ALA A 125 -12.30 -9.81 -26.06
N ALA A 126 -13.43 -10.35 -26.53
CA ALA A 126 -14.67 -10.41 -25.76
C ALA A 126 -14.58 -11.26 -24.48
N SER A 127 -13.56 -12.13 -24.35
CA SER A 127 -13.28 -12.86 -23.11
C SER A 127 -12.59 -12.01 -22.02
N GLY A 128 -12.30 -10.74 -22.32
CA GLY A 128 -11.53 -9.84 -21.45
C GLY A 128 -10.02 -10.08 -21.47
N ALA A 129 -9.52 -10.91 -22.41
CA ALA A 129 -8.08 -11.10 -22.57
C ALA A 129 -7.43 -9.86 -23.19
N LEU A 130 -6.27 -9.49 -22.67
CA LEU A 130 -5.49 -8.35 -23.18
C LEU A 130 -4.60 -8.75 -24.35
N VAL A 131 -4.01 -9.95 -24.28
CA VAL A 131 -3.03 -10.45 -25.26
C VAL A 131 -3.31 -11.90 -25.63
N ALA A 132 -3.17 -12.19 -26.92
CA ALA A 132 -3.08 -13.56 -27.43
C ALA A 132 -1.62 -13.95 -27.73
N ASP A 133 -1.23 -15.16 -27.36
CA ASP A 133 0.05 -15.76 -27.73
C ASP A 133 -0.12 -17.22 -28.19
N LEU A 134 0.97 -17.95 -28.41
CA LEU A 134 0.92 -19.31 -28.98
C LEU A 134 1.47 -20.39 -28.04
N GLU A 135 1.85 -20.05 -26.81
CA GLU A 135 2.62 -20.98 -25.99
C GLU A 135 2.44 -20.86 -24.47
N SER A 136 2.03 -19.71 -23.91
CA SER A 136 2.05 -19.50 -22.45
C SER A 136 1.25 -20.55 -21.67
N ALA A 137 0.03 -20.88 -22.08
CA ALA A 137 -0.82 -21.84 -21.37
C ALA A 137 -0.19 -23.23 -21.32
N TRP A 138 0.36 -23.71 -22.44
CA TRP A 138 1.06 -25.01 -22.48
C TRP A 138 2.39 -24.97 -21.73
N LEU A 139 3.09 -23.83 -21.72
CA LEU A 139 4.35 -23.67 -20.99
C LEU A 139 4.17 -23.56 -19.49
N LEU A 140 3.01 -23.13 -19.01
CA LEU A 140 2.69 -22.97 -17.59
C LEU A 140 1.80 -24.08 -17.04
N ALA A 141 1.26 -24.93 -17.92
CA ALA A 141 0.58 -26.15 -17.53
C ALA A 141 1.46 -26.97 -16.58
N GLY A 142 0.85 -27.46 -15.50
CA GLY A 142 1.53 -28.26 -14.49
C GLY A 142 2.58 -27.50 -13.66
N CYS A 143 2.57 -26.16 -13.62
CA CYS A 143 3.40 -25.43 -12.67
C CYS A 143 2.98 -25.67 -11.20
N GLY A 144 1.69 -25.98 -10.95
CA GLY A 144 1.17 -26.13 -9.59
C GLY A 144 1.33 -24.82 -8.82
N ASP A 145 1.72 -24.92 -7.55
CA ASP A 145 1.84 -23.78 -6.64
C ASP A 145 3.22 -23.11 -6.66
N ARG A 146 4.12 -23.51 -7.58
CA ARG A 146 5.44 -22.88 -7.69
C ARG A 146 5.30 -21.40 -8.09
N PRO A 147 6.22 -20.52 -7.66
CA PRO A 147 6.24 -19.14 -8.11
C PRO A 147 6.30 -19.06 -9.63
N THR A 148 5.31 -18.40 -10.23
CA THR A 148 5.15 -18.35 -11.68
C THR A 148 4.89 -16.92 -12.16
N ALA A 149 5.46 -16.56 -13.31
CA ALA A 149 5.23 -15.28 -13.97
C ALA A 149 5.07 -15.44 -15.48
N CYS A 150 4.28 -14.57 -16.11
CA CYS A 150 4.13 -14.50 -17.56
C CYS A 150 4.13 -13.05 -18.03
N VAL A 151 5.01 -12.73 -18.99
CA VAL A 151 5.16 -11.38 -19.54
C VAL A 151 5.14 -11.42 -21.06
N ARG A 152 4.26 -10.62 -21.68
CA ARG A 152 4.15 -10.48 -23.13
C ARG A 152 4.35 -9.04 -23.55
N VAL A 153 5.27 -8.82 -24.49
CA VAL A 153 5.44 -7.52 -25.15
C VAL A 153 4.59 -7.48 -26.40
N VAL A 154 3.75 -6.46 -26.53
CA VAL A 154 2.82 -6.30 -27.65
C VAL A 154 3.60 -6.07 -28.95
N ALA A 155 3.50 -7.01 -29.89
CA ALA A 155 4.16 -6.95 -31.19
C ALA A 155 3.25 -6.43 -32.32
N ASP A 156 1.94 -6.51 -32.15
CA ASP A 156 0.93 -5.95 -33.05
C ASP A 156 -0.30 -5.49 -32.28
N THR A 157 -0.96 -4.46 -32.80
CA THR A 157 -2.12 -3.80 -32.18
C THR A 157 -3.43 -4.46 -32.59
N ALA A 158 -4.49 -4.29 -31.79
CA ALA A 158 -5.80 -4.93 -32.05
C ALA A 158 -6.34 -4.67 -33.47
N GLY A 159 -6.20 -3.44 -34.00
CA GLY A 159 -6.62 -3.08 -35.37
C GLY A 159 -5.56 -3.27 -36.47
N GLY A 160 -4.38 -3.81 -36.17
CA GLY A 160 -3.28 -3.93 -37.13
C GLY A 160 -3.31 -5.26 -37.89
N SER A 161 -3.26 -5.22 -39.23
CA SER A 161 -3.07 -6.44 -40.03
C SER A 161 -1.68 -7.04 -39.79
N LEU A 162 -1.65 -8.35 -39.47
CA LEU A 162 -0.43 -9.14 -39.29
C LEU A 162 0.39 -9.25 -40.59
N TYR A 163 -0.27 -9.21 -41.74
CA TYR A 163 0.34 -9.39 -43.07
C TYR A 163 0.85 -8.08 -43.70
N HIS A 164 0.94 -6.99 -42.93
CA HIS A 164 1.40 -5.69 -43.41
C HIS A 164 2.94 -5.56 -43.35
N PRO A 165 3.62 -4.90 -44.31
CA PRO A 165 5.08 -4.69 -44.26
C PRO A 165 5.60 -4.02 -42.98
N ALA A 166 4.77 -3.16 -42.37
CA ALA A 166 5.07 -2.50 -41.10
C ALA A 166 5.14 -3.48 -39.90
N THR A 167 4.62 -4.71 -40.01
CA THR A 167 4.71 -5.75 -38.97
C THR A 167 6.15 -6.00 -38.56
N LEU A 168 7.10 -6.04 -39.51
CA LEU A 168 8.50 -6.27 -39.18
C LEU A 168 9.07 -5.14 -38.31
N ARG A 169 8.67 -3.89 -38.56
CA ARG A 169 9.08 -2.74 -37.74
C ARG A 169 8.48 -2.83 -36.33
N ARG A 170 7.20 -3.23 -36.22
CA ARG A 170 6.53 -3.38 -34.93
C ARG A 170 7.13 -4.51 -34.08
N VAL A 171 7.37 -5.68 -34.68
CA VAL A 171 8.06 -6.80 -34.03
C VAL A 171 9.45 -6.38 -33.55
N ARG A 172 10.23 -5.65 -34.38
CA ARG A 172 11.52 -5.10 -33.96
C ARG A 172 11.41 -4.15 -32.77
N ALA A 173 10.37 -3.32 -32.71
CA ALA A 173 10.13 -2.44 -31.56
C ALA A 173 9.84 -3.25 -30.29
N ALA A 174 8.96 -4.25 -30.35
CA ALA A 174 8.68 -5.15 -29.22
C ALA A 174 9.94 -5.88 -28.73
N LEU A 175 10.77 -6.39 -29.65
CA LEU A 175 12.02 -7.07 -29.32
C LEU A 175 13.04 -6.17 -28.61
N ARG A 176 12.97 -4.83 -28.75
CA ARG A 176 13.86 -3.90 -28.03
C ARG A 176 13.47 -3.72 -26.57
N VAL A 177 12.24 -4.09 -26.19
CA VAL A 177 11.75 -4.01 -24.81
C VAL A 177 12.15 -5.23 -23.99
N LEU A 178 12.29 -6.41 -24.63
CA LEU A 178 12.62 -7.67 -23.97
C LEU A 178 13.90 -7.65 -23.10
N PRO A 179 14.99 -6.93 -23.42
CA PRO A 179 16.13 -6.81 -22.51
C PRO A 179 15.76 -6.18 -21.16
N VAL A 180 14.88 -5.17 -21.15
CA VAL A 180 14.41 -4.52 -19.92
C VAL A 180 13.50 -5.46 -19.13
N VAL A 181 12.66 -6.22 -19.83
CA VAL A 181 11.83 -7.28 -19.23
C VAL A 181 12.69 -8.35 -18.56
N ALA A 182 13.76 -8.80 -19.23
CA ALA A 182 14.68 -9.77 -18.68
C ALA A 182 15.32 -9.29 -17.37
N ALA A 183 15.76 -8.03 -17.29
CA ALA A 183 16.32 -7.47 -16.06
C ALA A 183 15.33 -7.47 -14.88
N ALA A 184 14.05 -7.15 -15.13
CA ALA A 184 13.02 -7.23 -14.09
C ALA A 184 12.71 -8.68 -13.66
N LEU A 185 12.73 -9.63 -14.61
CA LEU A 185 12.57 -11.05 -14.32
C LEU A 185 13.75 -11.63 -13.52
N THR A 186 14.96 -11.10 -13.69
CA THR A 186 16.11 -11.44 -12.85
C THR A 186 15.86 -11.02 -11.39
N GLU A 187 15.36 -9.81 -11.15
CA GLU A 187 15.00 -9.37 -9.80
C GLU A 187 13.89 -10.22 -9.19
N TRP A 188 12.84 -10.51 -9.97
CA TRP A 188 11.77 -11.40 -9.54
C TRP A 188 12.29 -12.80 -9.20
N ALA A 189 13.14 -13.38 -10.04
CA ALA A 189 13.69 -14.70 -9.81
C ALA A 189 14.67 -14.75 -8.62
N ALA A 190 15.32 -13.64 -8.27
CA ALA A 190 16.20 -13.55 -7.11
C ALA A 190 15.45 -13.64 -5.78
N VAL A 191 14.13 -13.38 -5.79
CA VAL A 191 13.28 -13.40 -4.59
C VAL A 191 12.19 -14.47 -4.62
N ALA A 192 11.82 -14.93 -5.82
CA ALA A 192 10.91 -16.03 -5.99
C ALA A 192 11.52 -17.32 -5.41
N GLY A 193 10.83 -17.90 -4.44
CA GLY A 193 11.24 -19.07 -3.69
C GLY A 193 12.21 -18.77 -2.53
N SER A 194 12.62 -17.51 -2.31
CA SER A 194 13.53 -17.15 -1.19
C SER A 194 12.78 -16.68 0.06
N VAL A 195 11.61 -16.06 -0.10
CA VAL A 195 10.76 -15.68 1.02
C VAL A 195 10.02 -16.93 1.49
N HIS A 196 10.21 -17.31 2.75
CA HIS A 196 9.63 -18.52 3.33
C HIS A 196 8.53 -18.21 4.34
N HIS A 197 8.73 -17.18 5.15
CA HIS A 197 7.86 -16.84 6.26
C HIS A 197 7.37 -15.39 6.15
N LEU A 198 6.05 -15.20 6.31
CA LEU A 198 5.45 -13.90 6.55
C LEU A 198 5.07 -13.82 8.03
N LEU A 199 5.58 -12.81 8.72
CA LEU A 199 5.33 -12.57 10.14
C LEU A 199 4.51 -11.31 10.32
N LEU A 200 3.24 -11.46 10.67
CA LEU A 200 2.30 -10.35 10.80
C LEU A 200 2.29 -9.83 12.23
N ALA A 201 2.41 -8.52 12.40
CA ALA A 201 2.25 -7.85 13.69
C ALA A 201 0.76 -7.77 14.07
N ALA A 202 0.40 -8.08 15.31
CA ALA A 202 -0.93 -7.84 15.86
C ALA A 202 -0.85 -7.10 17.21
N PRO A 203 -1.62 -6.01 17.40
CA PRO A 203 -2.60 -5.44 16.47
C PRO A 203 -1.95 -4.67 15.30
N ARG A 204 -2.72 -4.51 14.21
CA ARG A 204 -2.37 -3.77 12.98
C ARG A 204 -3.64 -3.22 12.34
N SER A 205 -3.50 -2.36 11.33
CA SER A 205 -4.62 -1.77 10.58
C SER A 205 -5.51 -0.88 11.46
N PHE A 206 -6.77 -0.67 11.08
CA PHE A 206 -7.69 0.27 11.72
C PHE A 206 -7.73 0.18 13.26
N CYS A 207 -7.77 1.35 13.89
CA CYS A 207 -8.12 1.48 15.32
C CYS A 207 -9.57 1.96 15.45
N ALA A 208 -10.13 1.87 16.66
CA ALA A 208 -11.52 2.24 16.92
C ALA A 208 -11.86 3.69 16.52
N GLY A 209 -10.90 4.62 16.63
CA GLY A 209 -11.07 6.01 16.22
C GLY A 209 -11.21 6.17 14.70
N VAL A 210 -10.41 5.42 13.93
CA VAL A 210 -10.44 5.41 12.47
C VAL A 210 -11.70 4.73 11.94
N GLU A 211 -12.06 3.56 12.48
CA GLU A 211 -13.30 2.87 12.08
C GLU A 211 -14.52 3.76 12.31
N ARG A 212 -14.60 4.41 13.48
CA ARG A 212 -15.65 5.37 13.79
C ARG A 212 -15.67 6.52 12.78
N ALA A 213 -14.53 7.10 12.45
CA ALA A 213 -14.47 8.27 11.57
C ALA A 213 -14.88 7.93 10.12
N ILE A 214 -14.46 6.78 9.61
CA ILE A 214 -14.89 6.28 8.30
C ILE A 214 -16.41 6.05 8.32
N ALA A 215 -16.91 5.31 9.32
CA ALA A 215 -18.33 5.01 9.45
C ALA A 215 -19.20 6.27 9.58
N VAL A 216 -18.70 7.35 10.17
CA VAL A 216 -19.40 8.65 10.20
C VAL A 216 -19.68 9.17 8.80
N VAL A 217 -18.67 9.16 7.92
CA VAL A 217 -18.82 9.68 6.54
C VAL A 217 -19.70 8.74 5.72
N GLU A 218 -19.53 7.42 5.87
CA GLU A 218 -20.36 6.42 5.19
C GLU A 218 -21.84 6.57 5.56
N GLN A 219 -22.15 6.66 6.86
CA GLN A 219 -23.52 6.84 7.33
C GLN A 219 -24.08 8.23 6.97
N ALA A 220 -23.25 9.27 6.93
CA ALA A 220 -23.68 10.58 6.45
C ALA A 220 -24.09 10.53 4.98
N LEU A 221 -23.28 9.88 4.13
CA LEU A 221 -23.60 9.68 2.71
C LEU A 221 -24.87 8.85 2.50
N GLU A 222 -25.04 7.78 3.28
CA GLU A 222 -26.24 6.92 3.21
C GLU A 222 -27.52 7.65 3.61
N ARG A 223 -27.46 8.52 4.64
CA ARG A 223 -28.63 9.21 5.18
C ARG A 223 -29.00 10.48 4.42
N HIS A 224 -27.99 11.27 4.06
CA HIS A 224 -28.19 12.62 3.53
C HIS A 224 -27.96 12.69 2.01
N GLY A 225 -27.37 11.65 1.42
CA GLY A 225 -26.94 11.64 0.03
C GLY A 225 -25.68 12.48 -0.21
N PRO A 226 -25.03 12.34 -1.37
CA PRO A 226 -23.90 13.19 -1.75
C PRO A 226 -24.36 14.58 -2.22
N PRO A 227 -23.54 15.64 -2.08
CA PRO A 227 -22.20 15.62 -1.49
C PRO A 227 -22.20 15.74 0.04
N VAL A 228 -21.25 15.05 0.69
CA VAL A 228 -20.89 15.28 2.10
C VAL A 228 -19.51 15.92 2.13
N TYR A 229 -19.39 17.12 2.71
CA TYR A 229 -18.11 17.83 2.79
C TYR A 229 -17.34 17.37 4.03
N VAL A 230 -16.06 17.07 3.87
CA VAL A 230 -15.17 16.66 4.96
C VAL A 230 -14.01 17.63 5.03
N ARG A 231 -13.85 18.30 6.18
CA ARG A 231 -12.71 19.21 6.38
C ARG A 231 -11.45 18.39 6.65
N LYS A 232 -10.45 18.60 5.79
CA LYS A 232 -9.23 17.79 5.64
C LYS A 232 -9.55 16.32 5.32
N GLU A 233 -8.54 15.47 5.17
CA GLU A 233 -8.77 14.04 5.00
C GLU A 233 -9.38 13.45 6.28
N ILE A 234 -10.42 12.61 6.15
CA ILE A 234 -11.08 11.99 7.32
C ILE A 234 -10.08 11.18 8.16
N VAL A 235 -9.14 10.53 7.47
CA VAL A 235 -7.95 9.83 7.97
C VAL A 235 -6.84 9.92 6.93
N HIS A 236 -5.58 9.86 7.33
CA HIS A 236 -4.43 9.86 6.43
C HIS A 236 -4.23 8.49 5.74
N ASN A 237 -5.08 8.17 4.76
CA ASN A 237 -4.90 7.01 3.88
C ASN A 237 -5.53 7.25 2.49
N ALA A 238 -4.69 7.22 1.45
CA ALA A 238 -5.11 7.56 0.09
C ALA A 238 -6.24 6.67 -0.45
N ARG A 239 -6.25 5.37 -0.12
CA ARG A 239 -7.29 4.43 -0.59
C ARG A 239 -8.63 4.68 0.08
N VAL A 240 -8.65 4.91 1.39
CA VAL A 240 -9.88 5.29 2.13
C VAL A 240 -10.46 6.59 1.57
N VAL A 241 -9.62 7.60 1.36
CA VAL A 241 -10.05 8.89 0.82
C VAL A 241 -10.59 8.72 -0.61
N ALA A 242 -9.93 7.93 -1.46
CA ALA A 242 -10.39 7.68 -2.83
C ALA A 242 -11.75 6.94 -2.85
N ASP A 243 -11.96 5.94 -1.99
CA ASP A 243 -13.22 5.22 -1.87
C ASP A 243 -14.38 6.15 -1.46
N LEU A 244 -14.17 6.95 -0.42
CA LEU A 244 -15.17 7.92 0.03
C LEU A 244 -15.45 8.99 -1.03
N ARG A 245 -14.44 9.46 -1.78
CA ARG A 245 -14.64 10.38 -2.91
C ARG A 245 -15.51 9.74 -4.00
N ALA A 246 -15.25 8.48 -4.35
CA ALA A 246 -16.05 7.74 -5.34
C ALA A 246 -17.52 7.59 -4.92
N ARG A 247 -17.78 7.57 -3.61
CA ARG A 247 -19.13 7.54 -3.02
C ARG A 247 -19.77 8.92 -2.85
N GLY A 248 -19.05 10.00 -3.16
CA GLY A 248 -19.55 11.37 -3.17
C GLY A 248 -19.17 12.24 -1.96
N ALA A 249 -18.16 11.83 -1.16
CA ALA A 249 -17.53 12.73 -0.21
C ALA A 249 -16.64 13.77 -0.93
N VAL A 250 -16.67 15.02 -0.47
CA VAL A 250 -15.86 16.12 -0.98
C VAL A 250 -14.92 16.59 0.13
N PHE A 251 -13.63 16.31 -0.02
CA PHE A 251 -12.61 16.71 0.95
C PHE A 251 -12.11 18.12 0.63
N VAL A 252 -12.24 19.04 1.58
CA VAL A 252 -11.82 20.45 1.48
C VAL A 252 -10.68 20.74 2.46
N ASN A 253 -9.88 21.77 2.21
CA ASN A 253 -8.85 22.17 3.17
C ASN A 253 -9.42 23.05 4.27
N GLU A 254 -10.19 24.07 3.90
CA GLU A 254 -10.77 25.03 4.82
C GLU A 254 -12.29 25.11 4.66
N LEU A 255 -12.97 25.75 5.63
CA LEU A 255 -14.42 25.77 5.64
C LEU A 255 -14.99 26.69 4.57
N ASP A 256 -14.32 27.78 4.18
CA ASP A 256 -14.75 28.70 3.12
C ASP A 256 -14.99 28.03 1.76
N GLU A 257 -14.38 26.87 1.51
CA GLU A 257 -14.62 26.00 0.35
C GLU A 257 -15.95 25.22 0.41
N VAL A 258 -16.60 25.15 1.58
CA VAL A 258 -17.87 24.47 1.81
C VAL A 258 -19.04 25.41 1.49
N PRO A 259 -20.03 25.02 0.65
CA PRO A 259 -21.22 25.83 0.42
C PRO A 259 -22.07 26.01 1.68
N ASP A 260 -22.75 27.16 1.79
CA ASP A 260 -23.65 27.43 2.90
C ASP A 260 -24.77 26.37 3.00
N GLY A 261 -25.05 25.92 4.23
CA GLY A 261 -26.03 24.88 4.51
C GLY A 261 -25.61 23.46 4.14
N ALA A 262 -24.42 23.24 3.56
CA ALA A 262 -23.94 21.91 3.22
C ALA A 262 -23.48 21.10 4.44
N LEU A 263 -23.75 19.80 4.43
CA LEU A 263 -23.34 18.89 5.50
C LEU A 263 -21.82 18.79 5.56
N THR A 264 -21.28 19.12 6.73
CA THR A 264 -19.84 19.20 6.99
C THR A 264 -19.44 18.17 8.04
N VAL A 265 -18.33 17.47 7.82
CA VAL A 265 -17.74 16.52 8.77
C VAL A 265 -16.35 17.01 9.17
N PHE A 266 -16.07 17.05 10.47
CA PHE A 266 -14.70 17.27 10.96
C PHE A 266 -13.94 15.95 11.04
N SER A 267 -12.67 15.96 10.66
CA SER A 267 -11.82 14.75 10.60
C SER A 267 -11.56 14.11 11.96
N ALA A 268 -11.00 12.89 11.96
CA ALA A 268 -10.65 12.16 13.17
C ALA A 268 -9.59 12.88 14.04
N HIS A 269 -8.79 13.74 13.43
CA HIS A 269 -7.66 14.44 14.06
C HIS A 269 -8.09 15.61 14.95
N GLY A 270 -9.35 16.01 14.90
CA GLY A 270 -9.85 17.16 15.65
C GLY A 270 -9.63 18.49 14.96
N VAL A 271 -10.36 19.50 15.43
CA VAL A 271 -10.29 20.88 14.94
C VAL A 271 -10.23 21.85 16.11
N SER A 272 -9.63 23.01 15.87
CA SER A 272 -9.52 24.08 16.87
C SER A 272 -10.91 24.69 17.18
N PRO A 273 -11.07 25.35 18.35
CA PRO A 273 -12.25 26.12 18.68
C PRO A 273 -12.61 27.19 17.63
N ALA A 274 -11.60 27.80 16.98
CA ALA A 274 -11.83 28.80 15.93
C ALA A 274 -12.55 28.21 14.71
N VAL A 275 -12.17 27.01 14.27
CA VAL A 275 -12.85 26.30 13.17
C VAL A 275 -14.29 25.91 13.57
N ARG A 276 -14.51 25.51 14.83
CA ARG A 276 -15.86 25.22 15.34
C ARG A 276 -16.73 26.48 15.35
N GLN A 277 -16.16 27.62 15.74
CA GLN A 277 -16.85 28.90 15.75
C GLN A 277 -17.19 29.34 14.32
N GLU A 278 -16.26 29.23 13.38
CA GLU A 278 -16.50 29.54 11.96
C GLU A 278 -17.66 28.73 11.39
N ALA A 279 -17.70 27.41 11.63
CA ALA A 279 -18.81 26.57 11.19
C ALA A 279 -20.16 27.00 11.80
N THR A 280 -20.14 27.45 13.06
CA THR A 280 -21.32 27.97 13.76
C THR A 280 -21.78 29.30 13.18
N ASP A 281 -20.86 30.23 12.95
CA ASP A 281 -21.15 31.56 12.37
C ASP A 281 -21.73 31.44 10.97
N ARG A 282 -21.23 30.46 10.21
CA ARG A 282 -21.74 30.09 8.88
C ARG A 282 -22.97 29.20 8.90
N ARG A 283 -23.43 28.77 10.09
CA ARG A 283 -24.60 27.89 10.27
C ARG A 283 -24.51 26.59 9.47
N LEU A 284 -23.31 26.04 9.34
CA LEU A 284 -23.11 24.75 8.68
C LEU A 284 -23.66 23.62 9.57
N PRO A 285 -24.42 22.66 9.03
CA PRO A 285 -24.71 21.43 9.74
C PRO A 285 -23.42 20.60 9.86
N VAL A 286 -23.00 20.33 11.09
CA VAL A 286 -21.72 19.66 11.38
C VAL A 286 -21.93 18.30 12.04
N ILE A 287 -21.19 17.29 11.60
CA ILE A 287 -20.99 16.01 12.30
C ILE A 287 -19.52 15.92 12.72
N ASP A 288 -19.26 15.80 14.03
CA ASP A 288 -17.89 15.76 14.55
C ASP A 288 -17.35 14.32 14.64
N ALA A 289 -16.47 13.95 13.70
CA ALA A 289 -15.83 12.65 13.67
C ALA A 289 -14.53 12.58 14.50
N THR A 290 -14.17 13.63 15.25
CA THR A 290 -12.98 13.67 16.12
C THR A 290 -12.91 12.41 16.99
N CYS A 291 -11.74 11.78 17.03
CA CYS A 291 -11.50 10.60 17.87
C CYS A 291 -11.73 10.96 19.35
N PRO A 292 -12.49 10.16 20.13
CA PRO A 292 -12.71 10.44 21.55
C PRO A 292 -11.43 10.60 22.37
N LEU A 293 -10.34 9.94 21.97
CA LEU A 293 -9.03 10.07 22.63
C LEU A 293 -8.34 11.41 22.31
N VAL A 294 -8.59 12.00 21.13
CA VAL A 294 -8.15 13.37 20.82
C VAL A 294 -9.00 14.38 21.60
N THR A 295 -10.32 14.16 21.67
CA THR A 295 -11.22 15.00 22.49
C THR A 295 -10.80 15.02 23.97
N LYS A 296 -10.28 13.90 24.51
CA LYS A 296 -9.67 13.85 25.85
C LYS A 296 -8.51 14.84 25.96
N VAL A 297 -7.54 14.80 25.04
CA VAL A 297 -6.39 15.71 25.03
C VAL A 297 -6.84 17.18 24.95
N HIS A 298 -7.81 17.50 24.10
CA HIS A 298 -8.39 18.85 24.01
C HIS A 298 -9.02 19.29 25.35
N ALA A 299 -9.73 18.39 26.04
CA ALA A 299 -10.32 18.68 27.35
C ALA A 299 -9.26 18.90 28.44
N GLU A 300 -8.17 18.14 28.41
CA GLU A 300 -7.04 18.33 29.33
C GLU A 300 -6.29 19.63 29.04
N ALA A 301 -6.10 20.00 27.78
CA ALA A 301 -5.52 21.28 27.38
C ALA A 301 -6.29 22.46 27.98
N ARG A 302 -7.62 22.48 27.83
CA ARG A 302 -8.49 23.50 28.43
C ARG A 302 -8.42 23.48 29.97
N ARG A 303 -8.38 22.30 30.59
CA ARG A 303 -8.32 22.15 32.04
C ARG A 303 -7.01 22.69 32.62
N PHE A 304 -5.87 22.36 32.02
CA PHE A 304 -4.55 22.82 32.47
C PHE A 304 -4.39 24.32 32.24
N ALA A 305 -4.78 24.83 31.06
CA ALA A 305 -4.78 26.25 30.80
C ALA A 305 -5.71 27.03 31.74
N GLY A 306 -6.92 26.52 32.01
CA GLY A 306 -7.88 27.14 32.93
C GLY A 306 -7.43 27.12 34.39
N ARG A 307 -6.59 26.15 34.76
CA ARG A 307 -5.86 26.16 36.04
C ARG A 307 -4.75 27.21 36.09
N GLY A 308 -4.39 27.85 34.98
CA GLY A 308 -3.33 28.84 34.86
C GLY A 308 -1.94 28.28 34.57
N ASP A 309 -1.83 27.00 34.21
CA ASP A 309 -0.56 26.36 33.89
C ASP A 309 -0.07 26.79 32.49
N THR A 310 1.25 26.82 32.28
CA THR A 310 1.82 26.75 30.93
C THR A 310 1.77 25.29 30.47
N VAL A 311 1.17 25.02 29.32
CA VAL A 311 1.01 23.65 28.79
C VAL A 311 2.06 23.40 27.72
N LEU A 312 2.94 22.43 27.95
CA LEU A 312 3.94 21.99 26.97
C LEU A 312 3.35 20.83 26.15
N LEU A 313 2.95 21.11 24.92
CA LEU A 313 2.43 20.09 24.01
C LEU A 313 3.59 19.44 23.28
N ILE A 314 3.81 18.15 23.51
CA ILE A 314 4.82 17.35 22.83
C ILE A 314 4.20 16.78 21.54
N GLY A 315 4.71 17.18 20.38
CA GLY A 315 4.15 16.75 19.10
C GLY A 315 4.79 17.45 17.90
N HIS A 316 4.37 17.09 16.70
CA HIS A 316 4.98 17.59 15.47
C HIS A 316 4.33 18.89 14.97
N PRO A 317 5.12 19.88 14.52
CA PRO A 317 4.57 21.11 13.95
C PRO A 317 3.84 20.82 12.64
N GLY A 318 2.69 21.48 12.43
CA GLY A 318 1.88 21.37 11.22
C GLY A 318 1.09 20.06 11.10
N HIS A 319 1.02 19.25 12.16
CA HIS A 319 0.12 18.11 12.22
C HIS A 319 -1.27 18.56 12.68
N GLU A 320 -2.34 18.12 11.99
CA GLU A 320 -3.72 18.58 12.25
C GLU A 320 -4.15 18.44 13.72
N GLU A 321 -3.81 17.32 14.36
CA GLU A 321 -4.09 17.07 15.78
C GLU A 321 -3.36 18.06 16.71
N THR A 322 -2.12 18.41 16.35
CA THR A 322 -1.30 19.36 17.09
C THR A 322 -1.88 20.77 16.95
N ASP A 323 -2.26 21.17 15.75
CA ASP A 323 -2.88 22.47 15.49
C ASP A 323 -4.25 22.59 16.18
N GLY A 324 -5.04 21.50 16.17
CA GLY A 324 -6.30 21.40 16.90
C GLY A 324 -6.11 21.61 18.41
N THR A 325 -5.13 20.93 18.99
CA THR A 325 -4.82 21.02 20.43
C THR A 325 -4.23 22.38 20.81
N LEU A 326 -3.32 22.94 20.00
CA LEU A 326 -2.75 24.28 20.21
C LEU A 326 -3.85 25.35 20.23
N GLY A 327 -4.86 25.20 19.36
CA GLY A 327 -5.99 26.12 19.28
C GLY A 327 -6.89 26.15 20.51
N GLU A 328 -6.83 25.16 21.41
CA GLU A 328 -7.66 25.10 22.62
C GLU A 328 -7.29 26.18 23.64
N ALA A 329 -6.00 26.58 23.70
CA ALA A 329 -5.52 27.65 24.56
C ALA A 329 -4.19 28.25 24.03
N PRO A 330 -4.21 28.97 22.89
CA PRO A 330 -2.99 29.37 22.17
C PRO A 330 -2.04 30.25 22.99
N ASP A 331 -2.56 31.04 23.93
CA ASP A 331 -1.74 31.90 24.78
C ASP A 331 -1.00 31.13 25.88
N ARG A 332 -1.42 29.90 26.17
CA ARG A 332 -0.92 29.07 27.29
C ARG A 332 -0.22 27.79 26.83
N ILE A 333 -0.41 27.37 25.58
CA ILE A 333 0.21 26.16 25.05
C ILE A 333 1.48 26.52 24.26
N ARG A 334 2.56 25.77 24.52
CA ARG A 334 3.83 25.85 23.78
C ARG A 334 4.15 24.48 23.18
N LEU A 335 4.40 24.45 21.88
CA LEU A 335 4.79 23.22 21.17
C LEU A 335 6.26 22.88 21.48
N VAL A 336 6.51 21.60 21.78
CA VAL A 336 7.83 21.04 22.03
C VAL A 336 8.03 19.84 21.09
N PRO A 337 8.63 20.03 19.91
CA PRO A 337 8.75 18.97 18.92
C PRO A 337 9.89 17.99 19.16
N ASP A 338 10.92 18.39 19.91
CA ASP A 338 12.14 17.59 20.07
C ASP A 338 12.87 17.94 21.40
N PRO A 339 13.91 17.17 21.78
CA PRO A 339 14.68 17.45 23.00
C PRO A 339 15.38 18.82 23.00
N ALA A 340 15.76 19.37 21.84
CA ALA A 340 16.44 20.67 21.79
C ALA A 340 15.47 21.82 22.07
N ALA A 341 14.24 21.73 21.57
CA ALA A 341 13.14 22.61 21.95
C ALA A 341 12.79 22.43 23.44
N ALA A 342 12.81 21.20 23.94
CA ALA A 342 12.58 20.92 25.35
C ALA A 342 13.63 21.56 26.25
N GLU A 343 14.88 21.72 25.79
CA GLU A 343 15.95 22.43 26.52
C GLU A 343 15.80 23.95 26.54
N THR A 344 15.13 24.52 25.54
CA THR A 344 15.09 25.98 25.31
C THR A 344 13.71 26.60 25.52
N VAL A 345 12.66 25.79 25.67
CA VAL A 345 11.29 26.30 25.87
C VAL A 345 11.22 27.20 27.10
N GLN A 346 10.53 28.33 26.94
CA GLN A 346 10.31 29.34 27.97
C GLN A 346 8.91 29.16 28.57
N VAL A 347 8.82 29.24 29.89
CA VAL A 347 7.58 29.18 30.66
C VAL A 347 7.56 30.34 31.64
N ASP A 348 6.39 30.91 31.90
CA ASP A 348 6.28 32.09 32.78
C ASP A 348 6.52 31.72 34.25
N ASP A 349 6.03 30.54 34.66
CA ASP A 349 6.15 30.00 36.02
C ASP A 349 6.58 28.52 35.95
N PRO A 350 7.85 28.20 36.26
CA PRO A 350 8.37 26.83 36.28
C PRO A 350 7.68 25.88 37.26
N GLU A 351 6.98 26.40 38.27
CA GLU A 351 6.23 25.61 39.25
C GLU A 351 4.80 25.28 38.77
N ARG A 352 4.36 25.88 37.65
CA ARG A 352 3.01 25.72 37.09
C ARG A 352 3.07 25.33 35.62
N VAL A 353 3.69 24.18 35.38
CA VAL A 353 3.85 23.61 34.05
C VAL A 353 3.15 22.26 33.98
N SER A 354 2.31 22.07 32.97
CA SER A 354 1.73 20.77 32.62
C SER A 354 2.20 20.36 31.24
N TYR A 355 2.22 19.06 30.91
CA TYR A 355 2.46 18.59 29.54
C TYR A 355 1.28 17.80 28.99
N LEU A 356 1.22 17.74 27.66
CA LEU A 356 0.36 16.86 26.88
C LEU A 356 1.18 16.23 25.76
N VAL A 357 0.73 15.11 25.21
CA VAL A 357 1.41 14.44 24.10
C VAL A 357 0.45 14.19 22.95
N GLN A 358 0.93 14.36 21.71
CA GLN A 358 0.21 13.92 20.52
C GLN A 358 -0.03 12.40 20.55
N THR A 359 -1.25 11.95 20.22
CA THR A 359 -1.70 10.57 20.40
C THR A 359 -0.96 9.54 19.53
N THR A 360 -0.31 9.98 18.46
CA THR A 360 0.42 9.14 17.49
C THR A 360 1.95 9.20 17.62
N LEU A 361 2.50 9.80 18.67
CA LEU A 361 3.95 9.94 18.84
C LEU A 361 4.63 8.59 19.14
N ALA A 362 5.91 8.46 18.79
CA ALA A 362 6.69 7.30 19.20
C ALA A 362 6.93 7.31 20.72
N MET A 363 6.78 6.16 21.38
CA MET A 363 6.91 6.08 22.86
C MET A 363 8.30 6.53 23.33
N ASP A 364 9.36 6.07 22.68
CA ASP A 364 10.75 6.41 23.04
C ASP A 364 11.07 7.89 22.77
N GLU A 365 10.47 8.45 21.72
CA GLU A 365 10.62 9.86 21.35
C GLU A 365 9.98 10.75 22.42
N ALA A 366 8.74 10.44 22.81
CA ALA A 366 8.05 11.12 23.89
C ALA A 366 8.81 11.01 25.21
N ALA A 367 9.34 9.82 25.53
CA ALA A 367 10.12 9.58 26.74
C ALA A 367 11.37 10.47 26.80
N GLY A 368 12.15 10.56 25.70
CA GLY A 368 13.35 11.40 25.66
C GLY A 368 13.06 12.91 25.85
N ILE A 369 11.95 13.40 25.27
CA ILE A 369 11.49 14.78 25.48
C ILE A 369 11.05 14.98 26.93
N LEU A 370 10.26 14.05 27.48
CA LEU A 370 9.76 14.11 28.85
C LEU A 370 10.89 14.08 29.89
N ASP A 371 11.93 13.29 29.68
CA ASP A 371 13.09 13.25 30.57
C ASP A 371 13.81 14.60 30.63
N THR A 372 13.87 15.30 29.49
CA THR A 372 14.40 16.67 29.42
C THR A 372 13.49 17.66 30.13
N LEU A 373 12.18 17.60 29.90
CA LEU A 373 11.23 18.49 30.55
C LEU A 373 11.16 18.28 32.06
N ARG A 374 11.18 17.03 32.55
CA ARG A 374 11.20 16.72 34.00
C ARG A 374 12.46 17.20 34.69
N ARG A 375 13.61 17.16 34.00
CA ARG A 375 14.87 17.72 34.51
C ARG A 375 14.77 19.25 34.64
N ARG A 376 14.18 19.94 33.67
CA ARG A 376 14.06 21.41 33.68
C ARG A 376 12.95 21.95 34.58
N PHE A 377 11.85 21.21 34.69
CA PHE A 377 10.66 21.59 35.43
C PHE A 377 10.31 20.48 36.43
N PRO A 378 10.90 20.47 37.64
CA PRO A 378 10.66 19.40 38.62
C PRO A 378 9.20 19.28 39.07
N ALA A 379 8.42 20.37 39.00
CA ALA A 379 7.00 20.40 39.30
C ALA A 379 6.09 20.01 38.11
N LEU A 380 6.66 19.56 36.99
CA LEU A 380 5.93 19.23 35.75
C LEU A 380 4.82 18.20 36.02
N ALA A 381 3.57 18.61 35.78
CA ALA A 381 2.41 17.75 35.89
C ALA A 381 2.05 17.11 34.54
N GLY A 382 1.61 15.85 34.58
CA GLY A 382 1.13 15.12 33.39
C GLY A 382 -0.39 14.96 33.36
N PRO A 383 -0.91 14.41 32.25
CA PRO A 383 -2.30 13.97 32.15
C PRO A 383 -2.60 12.85 33.15
N GLY A 384 -3.89 12.63 33.44
CA GLY A 384 -4.29 11.57 34.40
C GLY A 384 -4.08 10.14 33.87
N SER A 385 -3.90 10.00 32.56
CA SER A 385 -3.56 8.77 31.83
C SER A 385 -2.77 9.16 30.59
N ASP A 386 -1.98 8.24 30.03
CA ASP A 386 -1.16 8.50 28.84
C ASP A 386 -1.99 9.09 27.69
N ASP A 387 -1.43 10.07 26.98
CA ASP A 387 -2.05 10.66 25.80
C ASP A 387 -1.70 9.91 24.51
N ILE A 388 -0.56 9.23 24.48
CA ILE A 388 -0.27 8.26 23.40
C ILE A 388 -1.34 7.17 23.49
N CYS A 389 -2.14 7.05 22.44
CA CYS A 389 -3.31 6.19 22.51
C CYS A 389 -2.92 4.70 22.52
N TYR A 390 -3.84 3.86 23.02
CA TYR A 390 -3.63 2.40 23.09
C TYR A 390 -3.21 1.81 21.73
N ALA A 391 -3.82 2.29 20.64
CA ALA A 391 -3.58 1.79 19.30
C ALA A 391 -2.14 2.03 18.83
N THR A 392 -1.60 3.21 19.13
CA THR A 392 -0.21 3.59 18.84
C THR A 392 0.75 2.74 19.65
N THR A 393 0.54 2.66 20.97
CA THR A 393 1.37 1.87 21.90
C THR A 393 1.41 0.39 21.50
N ASN A 394 0.25 -0.22 21.26
CA ASN A 394 0.16 -1.64 20.94
C ASN A 394 0.81 -1.98 19.59
N ARG A 395 0.59 -1.15 18.56
CA ARG A 395 1.20 -1.35 17.23
C ARG A 395 2.72 -1.20 17.29
N GLN A 396 3.24 -0.24 18.06
CA GLN A 396 4.67 -0.08 18.28
C GLN A 396 5.28 -1.30 18.99
N ARG A 397 4.63 -1.82 20.04
CA ARG A 397 5.07 -3.07 20.70
C ARG A 397 5.06 -4.26 19.75
N ALA A 398 3.99 -4.41 18.96
CA ALA A 398 3.87 -5.48 17.98
C ALA A 398 4.97 -5.42 16.92
N ILE A 399 5.24 -4.22 16.36
CA ILE A 399 6.27 -4.09 15.33
C ILE A 399 7.68 -4.26 15.87
N THR A 400 7.98 -3.81 17.10
CA THR A 400 9.29 -4.06 17.72
C THR A 400 9.58 -5.56 17.83
N ALA A 401 8.59 -6.36 18.24
CA ALA A 401 8.74 -7.81 18.36
C ALA A 401 8.84 -8.53 17.00
N VAL A 402 8.13 -8.04 15.97
CA VAL A 402 8.24 -8.56 14.60
C VAL A 402 9.56 -8.19 13.96
N ALA A 403 10.02 -6.94 14.13
CA ALA A 403 11.28 -6.45 13.57
C ALA A 403 12.48 -7.25 14.07
N ALA A 404 12.48 -7.65 15.35
CA ALA A 404 13.53 -8.51 15.92
C ALA A 404 13.64 -9.91 15.27
N ARG A 405 12.66 -10.32 14.47
CA ARG A 405 12.55 -11.66 13.87
C ARG A 405 12.45 -11.62 12.33
N ALA A 406 12.52 -10.44 11.73
CA ALA A 406 12.33 -10.25 10.29
C ALA A 406 13.58 -9.66 9.63
N ASP A 407 13.90 -10.11 8.41
CA ASP A 407 15.03 -9.59 7.63
C ASP A 407 14.70 -8.26 6.94
N VAL A 408 13.40 -8.04 6.72
CA VAL A 408 12.80 -6.83 6.16
C VAL A 408 11.40 -6.68 6.71
N VAL A 409 10.99 -5.45 6.99
CA VAL A 409 9.66 -5.07 7.47
C VAL A 409 8.98 -4.19 6.44
N LEU A 410 7.76 -4.55 6.08
CA LEU A 410 6.87 -3.74 5.26
C LEU A 410 5.78 -3.14 6.15
N VAL A 411 5.72 -1.81 6.19
CA VAL A 411 4.70 -1.06 6.92
C VAL A 411 3.71 -0.52 5.90
N ILE A 412 2.46 -0.96 5.97
CA ILE A 412 1.40 -0.52 5.07
C ILE A 412 0.78 0.77 5.62
N GLY A 413 0.86 1.85 4.85
CA GLY A 413 0.30 3.16 5.21
C GLY A 413 0.83 4.28 4.31
N SER A 414 0.09 5.39 4.27
CA SER A 414 0.43 6.54 3.42
C SER A 414 1.53 7.41 4.01
N THR A 415 2.26 8.10 3.15
CA THR A 415 3.39 8.99 3.53
C THR A 415 2.99 10.16 4.44
N ASN A 416 1.73 10.59 4.40
CA ASN A 416 1.17 11.62 5.30
C ASN A 416 0.67 11.06 6.65
N SER A 417 0.74 9.75 6.87
CA SER A 417 0.33 9.11 8.13
C SER A 417 1.47 9.12 9.16
N SER A 418 1.39 10.01 10.17
CA SER A 418 2.36 10.11 11.27
C SER A 418 2.58 8.75 11.96
N ASN A 419 1.51 8.06 12.35
CA ASN A 419 1.59 6.74 12.98
C ASN A 419 2.32 5.71 12.09
N SER A 420 2.02 5.66 10.79
CA SER A 420 2.65 4.69 9.88
C SER A 420 4.15 4.94 9.74
N ARG A 421 4.56 6.22 9.66
CA ARG A 421 5.97 6.60 9.67
C ARG A 421 6.68 6.23 10.98
N ARG A 422 6.03 6.45 12.13
CA ARG A 422 6.58 6.04 13.43
C ARG A 422 6.83 4.52 13.49
N LEU A 423 5.96 3.69 12.90
CA LEU A 423 6.18 2.24 12.87
C LEU A 423 7.42 1.84 12.06
N VAL A 424 7.73 2.56 10.97
CA VAL A 424 8.98 2.37 10.21
C VAL A 424 10.18 2.71 11.08
N GLU A 425 10.18 3.88 11.71
CA GLU A 425 11.29 4.32 12.56
C GLU A 425 11.50 3.40 13.77
N VAL A 426 10.42 2.88 14.36
CA VAL A 426 10.49 1.89 15.45
C VAL A 426 11.08 0.57 14.96
N ALA A 427 10.69 0.09 13.77
CA ALA A 427 11.27 -1.12 13.18
C ALA A 427 12.77 -0.96 12.85
N GLU A 428 13.18 0.21 12.33
CA GLU A 428 14.58 0.53 12.05
C GLU A 428 15.43 0.58 13.33
N ARG A 429 14.91 1.22 14.40
CA ARG A 429 15.57 1.24 15.71
C ARG A 429 15.70 -0.16 16.32
N ALA A 430 14.75 -1.04 16.04
CA ALA A 430 14.81 -2.45 16.41
C ALA A 430 15.78 -3.28 15.55
N GLY A 431 16.42 -2.67 14.55
CA GLY A 431 17.48 -3.28 13.74
C GLY A 431 17.02 -3.89 12.40
N ALA A 432 15.74 -3.79 12.05
CA ALA A 432 15.23 -4.30 10.77
C ALA A 432 15.35 -3.26 9.65
N ARG A 433 15.53 -3.71 8.40
CA ARG A 433 15.30 -2.85 7.23
C ARG A 433 13.80 -2.65 7.09
N ALA A 434 13.30 -1.42 7.16
CA ALA A 434 11.86 -1.16 7.10
C ALA A 434 11.49 -0.24 5.93
N HIS A 435 10.34 -0.50 5.31
CA HIS A 435 9.85 0.28 4.17
C HIS A 435 8.37 0.61 4.35
N LEU A 436 8.03 1.89 4.13
CA LEU A 436 6.64 2.35 4.05
C LEU A 436 6.11 2.09 2.63
N ILE A 437 4.92 1.48 2.53
CA ILE A 437 4.24 1.21 1.26
C ILE A 437 2.75 1.58 1.36
N ASP A 438 2.19 2.20 0.31
CA ASP A 438 0.75 2.41 0.20
C ASP A 438 0.05 1.12 -0.29
N GLY A 439 0.75 0.29 -1.07
CA GLY A 439 0.28 -1.04 -1.47
C GLY A 439 1.32 -1.88 -2.20
N VAL A 440 0.86 -2.97 -2.83
CA VAL A 440 1.72 -3.95 -3.54
C VAL A 440 2.61 -3.29 -4.60
N GLY A 441 2.11 -2.24 -5.27
CA GLY A 441 2.82 -1.52 -6.31
C GLY A 441 4.09 -0.80 -5.83
N ASP A 442 4.20 -0.47 -4.55
CA ASP A 442 5.35 0.25 -4.00
C ASP A 442 6.48 -0.69 -3.58
N ILE A 443 6.20 -2.00 -3.47
CA ILE A 443 7.18 -3.00 -3.07
C ILE A 443 8.27 -3.08 -4.15
N ASP A 444 9.49 -2.76 -3.76
CA ASP A 444 10.68 -3.02 -4.55
C ASP A 444 11.19 -4.44 -4.29
N LEU A 445 11.20 -5.28 -5.32
CA LEU A 445 11.70 -6.66 -5.23
C LEU A 445 13.14 -6.70 -4.70
N ARG A 446 13.95 -5.67 -4.96
CA ARG A 446 15.33 -5.57 -4.47
C ARG A 446 15.42 -5.53 -2.95
N TRP A 447 14.39 -5.03 -2.26
CA TRP A 447 14.34 -5.02 -0.79
C TRP A 447 14.23 -6.44 -0.21
N LEU A 448 13.65 -7.37 -0.97
CA LEU A 448 13.40 -8.75 -0.54
C LEU A 448 14.54 -9.71 -0.88
N VAL A 449 15.56 -9.26 -1.62
CA VAL A 449 16.71 -10.10 -1.99
C VAL A 449 17.43 -10.57 -0.73
N GLY A 450 17.51 -11.90 -0.57
CA GLY A 450 18.15 -12.54 0.58
C GLY A 450 17.30 -12.57 1.85
N ALA A 451 16.06 -12.06 1.83
CA ALA A 451 15.14 -12.16 2.96
C ALA A 451 14.45 -13.53 2.99
N ALA A 452 14.55 -14.23 4.12
CA ALA A 452 13.81 -15.45 4.39
C ALA A 452 12.49 -15.16 5.13
N THR A 453 12.50 -14.15 6.02
CA THR A 453 11.34 -13.71 6.79
C THR A 453 11.01 -12.25 6.49
N VAL A 454 9.78 -12.01 6.05
CA VAL A 454 9.23 -10.66 5.83
C VAL A 454 8.24 -10.34 6.95
N GLY A 455 8.53 -9.29 7.72
CA GLY A 455 7.63 -8.73 8.72
C GLY A 455 6.60 -7.83 8.05
N ILE A 456 5.34 -7.93 8.44
CA ILE A 456 4.24 -7.12 7.87
C ILE A 456 3.47 -6.47 9.02
N THR A 457 3.27 -5.15 8.93
CA THR A 457 2.34 -4.42 9.78
C THR A 457 1.60 -3.37 8.96
N ALA A 458 0.62 -2.72 9.59
CA ALA A 458 -0.16 -1.68 8.96
C ALA A 458 -0.48 -0.58 9.98
N GLY A 459 -0.40 0.67 9.53
CA GLY A 459 -0.75 1.82 10.35
C GLY A 459 -2.24 1.86 10.70
N ALA A 460 -2.59 2.67 11.69
CA ALA A 460 -3.95 2.80 12.18
C ALA A 460 -4.97 3.29 11.13
N SER A 461 -4.51 3.87 10.02
CA SER A 461 -5.35 4.34 8.91
C SER A 461 -5.37 3.40 7.70
N ALA A 462 -4.64 2.28 7.73
CA ALA A 462 -4.57 1.35 6.61
C ALA A 462 -5.69 0.30 6.66
N PRO A 463 -6.48 0.14 5.58
CA PRO A 463 -7.51 -0.89 5.50
C PRO A 463 -6.96 -2.32 5.66
N PRO A 464 -7.66 -3.22 6.36
CA PRO A 464 -7.26 -4.63 6.47
C PRO A 464 -7.04 -5.32 5.12
N GLY A 465 -7.89 -5.03 4.12
CA GLY A 465 -7.75 -5.62 2.78
C GLY A 465 -6.43 -5.32 2.07
N LEU A 466 -5.74 -4.22 2.40
CA LEU A 466 -4.39 -3.96 1.85
C LEU A 466 -3.36 -4.93 2.42
N VAL A 467 -3.51 -5.36 3.67
CA VAL A 467 -2.66 -6.39 4.27
C VAL A 467 -2.84 -7.71 3.54
N ASP A 468 -4.08 -8.08 3.25
CA ASP A 468 -4.41 -9.31 2.53
C ASP A 468 -3.85 -9.28 1.10
N GLU A 469 -3.95 -8.15 0.40
CA GLU A 469 -3.34 -7.94 -0.93
C GLU A 469 -1.82 -8.14 -0.90
N VAL A 470 -1.12 -7.56 0.10
CA VAL A 470 0.34 -7.71 0.26
C VAL A 470 0.72 -9.15 0.62
N VAL A 471 -0.01 -9.79 1.54
CA VAL A 471 0.21 -11.19 1.92
C VAL A 471 0.02 -12.12 0.71
N ALA A 472 -1.03 -11.92 -0.07
CA ALA A 472 -1.29 -12.72 -1.28
C ALA A 472 -0.19 -12.53 -2.34
N ALA A 473 0.27 -11.29 -2.55
CA ALA A 473 1.33 -10.99 -3.50
C ALA A 473 2.68 -11.61 -3.08
N LEU A 474 3.04 -11.55 -1.80
CA LEU A 474 4.25 -12.18 -1.27
C LEU A 474 4.14 -13.71 -1.20
N GLY A 475 2.95 -14.25 -0.95
CA GLY A 475 2.66 -15.68 -1.08
C GLY A 475 2.94 -16.20 -2.49
N ALA A 476 2.66 -15.40 -3.53
CA ALA A 476 2.98 -15.72 -4.91
C ALA A 476 4.49 -15.81 -5.21
N LEU A 477 5.33 -15.23 -4.35
CA LEU A 477 6.78 -15.39 -4.39
C LEU A 477 7.24 -16.68 -3.70
N GLY A 478 6.34 -17.50 -3.15
CA GLY A 478 6.68 -18.80 -2.56
C GLY A 478 6.76 -18.82 -1.03
N ALA A 479 6.25 -17.78 -0.35
CA ALA A 479 6.09 -17.79 1.09
C ALA A 479 5.11 -18.91 1.49
N ARG A 480 5.56 -19.82 2.36
CA ARG A 480 4.83 -21.06 2.72
C ARG A 480 4.12 -20.97 4.05
N GLU A 481 4.61 -20.09 4.92
CA GLU A 481 4.09 -19.94 6.27
C GLU A 481 3.72 -18.49 6.52
N VAL A 482 2.48 -18.29 6.98
CA VAL A 482 1.99 -17.01 7.48
C VAL A 482 1.72 -17.21 8.95
N SER A 483 2.43 -16.47 9.80
CA SER A 483 2.27 -16.52 11.25
C SER A 483 2.01 -15.11 11.78
N GLU A 484 1.32 -15.04 12.91
CA GLU A 484 1.01 -13.77 13.56
C GLU A 484 1.71 -13.69 14.92
N HIS A 485 2.23 -12.51 15.25
CA HIS A 485 2.72 -12.17 16.57
C HIS A 485 1.78 -11.18 17.25
N THR A 486 0.99 -11.67 18.19
CA THR A 486 0.04 -10.88 18.97
C THR A 486 0.71 -10.32 20.22
N ALA A 487 0.98 -9.01 20.22
CA ALA A 487 1.51 -8.29 21.37
C ALA A 487 0.42 -7.80 22.33
N ALA A 488 -0.81 -7.59 21.84
CA ALA A 488 -1.96 -7.17 22.62
C ALA A 488 -3.27 -7.53 21.90
N VAL A 489 -4.37 -7.60 22.66
CA VAL A 489 -5.74 -7.72 22.13
C VAL A 489 -6.44 -6.39 22.33
N GLU A 490 -7.10 -5.88 21.27
CA GLU A 490 -7.85 -4.63 21.29
C GLU A 490 -9.36 -4.93 21.21
N ASP A 491 -10.13 -4.50 22.20
CA ASP A 491 -11.59 -4.67 22.30
C ASP A 491 -12.35 -3.34 22.39
N VAL A 492 -11.64 -2.23 22.24
CA VAL A 492 -12.18 -0.87 22.31
C VAL A 492 -13.05 -0.59 21.09
N VAL A 493 -14.27 -0.10 21.32
CA VAL A 493 -15.19 0.37 20.28
C VAL A 493 -15.74 1.75 20.65
N PHE A 494 -15.76 2.67 19.70
CA PHE A 494 -16.35 3.99 19.89
C PHE A 494 -17.70 4.12 19.21
N THR A 495 -18.68 4.63 19.94
CA THR A 495 -20.02 4.87 19.39
C THR A 495 -20.04 6.04 18.41
N LEU A 496 -20.86 5.92 17.36
CA LEU A 496 -21.05 6.99 16.37
C LEU A 496 -21.67 8.25 17.00
N PRO A 497 -21.52 9.44 16.41
CA PRO A 497 -22.30 10.64 16.74
C PRO A 497 -23.82 10.40 16.62
N LYS A 498 -24.64 11.12 17.41
CA LYS A 498 -26.09 10.92 17.45
C LYS A 498 -26.76 11.20 16.10
N GLU A 499 -26.20 12.14 15.35
CA GLU A 499 -26.62 12.60 14.03
C GLU A 499 -26.66 11.45 13.01
N VAL A 500 -25.80 10.44 13.18
CA VAL A 500 -25.63 9.31 12.24
C VAL A 500 -25.87 7.93 12.87
N ARG A 501 -26.34 7.84 14.12
CA ARG A 501 -26.73 6.56 14.74
C ARG A 501 -28.02 6.02 14.14
N GLN A 502 -28.07 4.73 13.80
CA GLN A 502 -29.34 4.07 13.42
C GLN A 502 -30.23 3.98 14.68
N PRO A 503 -31.56 4.22 14.55
CA PRO A 503 -32.49 4.13 15.66
C PRO A 503 -32.46 2.80 16.39
#